data_AF-G1VPX5-F1
#
_entry.id   AF-G1VPX5-F1
#
_cell.length_a   1.000
_cell.length_b   1.000
_cell.length_c   1.000
_cell.angle_alpha   90.00
_cell.angle_beta   90.00
_cell.angle_gamma   90.00
#
_symmetry.space_group_name_H-M   'P 1'
#
loop_
_entity.id
_entity.type
_entity.pdbx_description
1 polymer ?
#
loop_
_entity_poly.entity_id
_entity_poly.type
_entity_poly.pdbx_seq_one_letter_code
_entity_poly.pdbx_strand_id
1 'polypeptide(L)'
;MENFLNATAWTMAEPKPYGLFHIVMLLVGIPVSIALAWKLRRVSDRSYHRILFAIAVILLLSELYKQLFHFYVMDNKTYDWWIFPFQLCSLPMYLCAILPFMKKSRWLIPLETFLMDFNLLGGLMALLVPDGLMHPYITLTLHAFVWHFLLLFVSFFIGFSRHGDTSLSGFIKTLPILLICIGAATLLNVLFHSYGDINMFYISPYKITTQPVFSQIMKRTGIWIGNLLYITAMCIASFLIHRMFATIRRSCEK
;
A
#
# COMPACT_ATOMS: atom_id res chain seq x y z
N MET A 1 -21.09 -16.70 9.26
CA MET A 1 -19.97 -15.75 9.12
C MET A 1 -18.90 -16.03 10.18
N GLU A 2 -19.20 -15.89 11.47
CA GLU A 2 -18.26 -16.18 12.57
C GLU A 2 -17.69 -17.61 12.52
N ASN A 3 -18.53 -18.63 12.29
CA ASN A 3 -18.06 -20.02 12.12
C ASN A 3 -17.06 -20.19 10.97
N PHE A 4 -17.21 -19.42 9.88
CA PHE A 4 -16.27 -19.47 8.75
C PHE A 4 -14.92 -18.84 9.13
N LEU A 5 -14.93 -17.69 9.80
CA LEU A 5 -13.72 -17.01 10.26
C LEU A 5 -12.95 -17.86 11.28
N ASN A 6 -13.66 -18.51 12.20
CA ASN A 6 -13.04 -19.45 13.15
C ASN A 6 -12.49 -20.70 12.45
N ALA A 7 -13.18 -21.21 11.42
CA ALA A 7 -12.69 -22.34 10.64
C ALA A 7 -11.40 -22.05 9.87
N THR A 8 -11.14 -20.78 9.55
CA THR A 8 -9.92 -20.32 8.86
C THR A 8 -8.87 -19.72 9.80
N ALA A 9 -9.13 -19.67 11.12
CA ALA A 9 -8.22 -19.12 12.13
C ALA A 9 -7.08 -20.09 12.50
N TRP A 10 -6.37 -20.61 11.49
CA TRP A 10 -5.26 -21.54 11.70
C TRP A 10 -4.06 -20.81 12.28
N THR A 11 -3.69 -21.20 13.49
CA THR A 11 -2.55 -20.65 14.20
C THR A 11 -1.24 -21.25 13.68
N MET A 12 -0.18 -20.47 13.79
CA MET A 12 1.19 -20.93 13.56
C MET A 12 2.13 -20.24 14.54
N ALA A 13 3.34 -20.78 14.70
CA ALA A 13 4.41 -20.02 15.32
C ALA A 13 4.66 -18.77 14.47
N GLU A 14 4.57 -17.60 15.10
CA GLU A 14 4.71 -16.31 14.41
C GLU A 14 6.06 -16.24 13.68
N PRO A 15 6.06 -16.04 12.35
CA PRO A 15 7.31 -15.98 11.60
C PRO A 15 8.13 -14.77 12.02
N LYS A 16 9.44 -14.96 12.19
CA LYS A 16 10.32 -13.86 12.56
C LYS A 16 10.57 -12.93 11.36
N PRO A 17 10.47 -11.59 11.55
CA PRO A 17 11.06 -10.62 10.64
C PRO A 17 12.49 -11.02 10.27
N TYR A 18 12.80 -10.92 8.97
CA TYR A 18 14.13 -11.27 8.41
C TYR A 18 14.56 -12.73 8.60
N GLY A 19 13.66 -13.62 9.05
CA GLY A 19 13.90 -15.06 9.09
C GLY A 19 13.76 -15.74 7.71
N LEU A 20 14.00 -17.05 7.66
CA LEU A 20 13.96 -17.84 6.41
C LEU A 20 12.63 -17.68 5.65
N PHE A 21 11.49 -17.80 6.35
CA PHE A 21 10.17 -17.61 5.75
C PHE A 21 10.06 -16.25 5.06
N HIS A 22 10.43 -15.18 5.76
CA HIS A 22 10.40 -13.83 5.22
C HIS A 22 11.24 -13.71 3.95
N ILE A 23 12.50 -14.17 4.02
CA ILE A 23 13.44 -14.08 2.89
C ILE A 23 12.92 -14.85 1.68
N VAL A 24 12.40 -16.07 1.88
CA VAL A 24 11.80 -16.87 0.79
C VAL A 24 10.61 -16.14 0.17
N MET A 25 9.73 -15.56 0.98
CA MET A 25 8.60 -14.79 0.49
C MET A 25 9.04 -13.60 -0.36
N LEU A 26 10.09 -12.87 0.03
CA LEU A 26 10.64 -11.77 -0.77
C LEU A 26 11.26 -12.26 -2.08
N LEU A 27 12.11 -13.28 -2.01
CA LEU A 27 12.85 -13.82 -3.17
C LEU A 27 11.95 -14.46 -4.21
N VAL A 28 10.76 -14.93 -3.82
CA VAL A 28 9.77 -15.49 -4.74
C VAL A 28 8.73 -14.45 -5.15
N GLY A 29 8.11 -13.77 -4.19
CA GLY A 29 6.96 -12.90 -4.43
C GLY A 29 7.30 -11.65 -5.23
N ILE A 30 8.45 -11.02 -4.97
CA ILE A 30 8.87 -9.81 -5.72
C ILE A 30 9.13 -10.16 -7.19
N PRO A 31 9.98 -11.17 -7.53
CA PRO A 31 10.19 -11.54 -8.93
C PRO A 31 8.92 -12.00 -9.63
N VAL A 32 8.04 -12.77 -8.98
CA VAL A 32 6.76 -13.19 -9.57
C VAL A 32 5.89 -11.99 -9.90
N SER A 33 5.78 -11.01 -9.01
CA SER A 33 4.99 -9.79 -9.22
C SER A 33 5.51 -9.00 -10.43
N ILE A 34 6.84 -8.84 -10.53
CA ILE A 34 7.50 -8.15 -11.65
C ILE A 34 7.31 -8.93 -12.97
N ALA A 35 7.54 -10.25 -12.96
CA ALA A 35 7.44 -11.10 -14.13
C ALA A 35 6.02 -11.14 -14.71
N LEU A 36 5.01 -11.23 -13.84
CA LEU A 36 3.59 -11.16 -14.24
C LEU A 36 3.24 -9.79 -14.82
N ALA A 37 3.66 -8.71 -14.17
CA ALA A 37 3.45 -7.34 -14.67
C ALA A 37 4.09 -7.17 -16.06
N TRP A 38 5.32 -7.66 -16.24
CA TRP A 38 6.02 -7.61 -17.52
C TRP A 38 5.31 -8.43 -18.59
N LYS A 39 4.89 -9.66 -18.28
CA LYS A 39 4.18 -10.55 -19.20
C LYS A 39 2.88 -9.93 -19.69
N LEU A 40 2.15 -9.25 -18.82
CA LEU A 40 0.86 -8.64 -19.13
C LEU A 40 0.96 -7.22 -19.72
N ARG A 41 2.14 -6.61 -19.79
CA ARG A 41 2.32 -5.18 -20.16
C ARG A 41 1.76 -4.73 -21.52
N ARG A 42 1.44 -5.68 -22.42
CA ARG A 42 0.97 -5.41 -23.80
C ARG A 42 -0.50 -5.79 -24.01
N VAL A 43 -1.26 -5.99 -22.94
CA VAL A 43 -2.71 -6.23 -23.06
C VAL A 43 -3.44 -4.99 -23.60
N SER A 44 -4.64 -5.18 -24.14
CA SER A 44 -5.47 -4.07 -24.61
C SER A 44 -5.90 -3.15 -23.44
N ASP A 45 -6.16 -1.87 -23.74
CA ASP A 45 -6.65 -0.89 -22.74
C ASP A 45 -7.86 -1.39 -21.94
N ARG A 46 -8.78 -2.08 -22.61
CA ARG A 46 -9.95 -2.70 -21.96
C ARG A 46 -9.55 -3.76 -20.95
N SER A 47 -8.55 -4.58 -21.27
CA SER A 47 -8.06 -5.64 -20.39
C SER A 47 -7.23 -5.08 -19.25
N TYR A 48 -6.41 -4.06 -19.52
CA TYR A 48 -5.65 -3.32 -18.50
C TYR A 48 -6.56 -2.80 -17.38
N HIS A 49 -7.63 -2.06 -17.73
CA HIS A 49 -8.57 -1.53 -16.74
C HIS A 49 -9.35 -2.65 -16.02
N ARG A 50 -9.67 -3.76 -16.71
CA ARG A 50 -10.33 -4.92 -16.07
C ARG A 50 -9.43 -5.61 -15.06
N ILE A 51 -8.13 -5.74 -15.35
CA ILE A 51 -7.15 -6.32 -14.44
C ILE A 51 -7.04 -5.45 -13.17
N LEU A 52 -6.86 -4.14 -13.32
CA LEU A 52 -6.79 -3.23 -12.18
C LEU A 52 -8.08 -3.27 -11.35
N PHE A 53 -9.25 -3.29 -12.00
CA PHE A 53 -10.53 -3.41 -11.31
C PHE A 53 -10.67 -4.74 -10.57
N ALA A 54 -10.28 -5.86 -11.19
CA ALA A 54 -10.31 -7.17 -10.55
C ALA A 54 -9.40 -7.21 -9.31
N ILE A 55 -8.21 -6.61 -9.39
CA ILE A 55 -7.30 -6.48 -8.24
C ILE A 55 -7.96 -5.63 -7.14
N ALA A 56 -8.59 -4.52 -7.48
CA ALA A 56 -9.33 -3.72 -6.51
C ALA A 56 -10.41 -4.53 -5.79
N VAL A 57 -11.17 -5.37 -6.51
CA VAL A 57 -12.18 -6.25 -5.91
C VAL A 57 -11.53 -7.28 -4.98
N ILE A 58 -10.42 -7.89 -5.38
CA ILE A 58 -9.67 -8.84 -4.53
C ILE A 58 -9.19 -8.14 -3.26
N LEU A 59 -8.60 -6.94 -3.38
CA LEU A 59 -8.16 -6.13 -2.24
C LEU A 59 -9.35 -5.80 -1.33
N LEU A 60 -10.47 -5.31 -1.86
CA LEU A 60 -11.69 -5.01 -1.09
C LEU A 60 -12.21 -6.21 -0.30
N LEU A 61 -12.33 -7.36 -0.95
CA LEU A 61 -12.80 -8.58 -0.30
C LEU A 61 -11.81 -9.08 0.76
N SER A 62 -10.51 -9.00 0.47
CA SER A 62 -9.47 -9.41 1.41
C SER A 62 -9.38 -8.46 2.61
N GLU A 63 -9.60 -7.16 2.41
CA GLU A 63 -9.67 -6.16 3.47
C GLU A 63 -10.89 -6.40 4.34
N LEU A 64 -12.06 -6.63 3.74
CA LEU A 64 -13.27 -6.98 4.48
C LEU A 64 -13.08 -8.25 5.31
N TYR A 65 -12.44 -9.28 4.75
CA TYR A 65 -12.06 -10.47 5.49
C TYR A 65 -11.16 -10.13 6.69
N LYS A 66 -10.10 -9.33 6.49
CA LYS A 66 -9.18 -8.91 7.55
C LYS A 66 -9.93 -8.18 8.67
N GLN A 67 -10.78 -7.20 8.32
CA GLN A 67 -11.59 -6.44 9.28
C GLN A 67 -12.51 -7.35 10.11
N LEU A 68 -13.22 -8.28 9.45
CA LEU A 68 -14.10 -9.22 10.13
C LEU A 68 -13.31 -10.22 11.00
N PHE A 69 -12.16 -10.69 10.52
CA PHE A 69 -11.31 -11.62 11.26
C PHE A 69 -10.82 -10.98 12.56
N HIS A 70 -10.31 -9.76 12.51
CA HIS A 70 -9.93 -9.01 13.69
C HIS A 70 -11.09 -8.88 14.68
N PHE A 71 -12.22 -8.35 14.22
CA PHE A 71 -13.38 -8.10 15.08
C PHE A 71 -13.94 -9.38 15.75
N TYR A 72 -14.12 -10.46 14.98
CA TYR A 72 -14.76 -11.68 15.49
C TYR A 72 -13.81 -12.66 16.18
N VAL A 73 -12.52 -12.68 15.81
CA VAL A 73 -11.55 -13.70 16.27
C VAL A 73 -10.54 -13.11 17.25
N MET A 74 -10.06 -11.89 17.04
CA MET A 74 -8.93 -11.33 17.81
C MET A 74 -9.37 -10.36 18.90
N ASP A 75 -10.33 -9.49 18.59
CA ASP A 75 -10.57 -8.28 19.38
C ASP A 75 -11.85 -8.36 20.24
N ASN A 76 -12.33 -9.57 20.53
CA ASN A 76 -13.52 -9.83 21.35
C ASN A 76 -14.73 -8.95 20.97
N LYS A 77 -14.96 -8.73 19.66
CA LYS A 77 -16.05 -7.91 19.13
C LYS A 77 -15.97 -6.43 19.53
N THR A 78 -14.76 -5.95 19.79
CA THR A 78 -14.44 -4.52 19.92
C THR A 78 -13.64 -4.11 18.69
N TYR A 79 -14.02 -3.01 18.05
CA TYR A 79 -13.35 -2.55 16.84
C TYR A 79 -12.06 -1.79 17.17
N ASP A 80 -10.91 -2.29 16.72
CA ASP A 80 -9.65 -1.58 16.80
C ASP A 80 -9.54 -0.55 15.66
N TRP A 81 -9.35 0.72 16.00
CA TRP A 81 -9.20 1.79 15.01
C TRP A 81 -7.84 1.79 14.31
N TRP A 82 -6.85 1.09 14.84
CA TRP A 82 -5.55 0.93 14.19
C TRP A 82 -5.66 0.21 12.84
N ILE A 83 -6.55 -0.79 12.75
CA ILE A 83 -6.70 -1.61 11.54
C ILE A 83 -7.50 -0.91 10.44
N PHE A 84 -8.06 0.28 10.68
CA PHE A 84 -8.87 1.01 9.70
C PHE A 84 -8.11 1.17 8.37
N PRO A 85 -8.74 0.87 7.21
CA PRO A 85 -8.04 0.70 5.93
C PRO A 85 -7.71 2.01 5.21
N PHE A 86 -7.00 2.92 5.87
CA PHE A 86 -6.57 4.17 5.26
C PHE A 86 -5.08 4.41 5.43
N GLN A 87 -4.29 3.37 5.16
CA GLN A 87 -2.83 3.45 5.00
C GLN A 87 -2.46 3.65 3.53
N LEU A 88 -1.20 4.00 3.24
CA LEU A 88 -0.74 4.19 1.86
C LEU A 88 -0.92 2.92 1.03
N CYS A 89 -0.69 1.75 1.63
CA CYS A 89 -0.93 0.44 1.04
C CYS A 89 -2.43 0.08 0.89
N SER A 90 -3.34 0.83 1.52
CA SER A 90 -4.79 0.64 1.37
C SER A 90 -5.36 1.39 0.17
N LEU A 91 -4.72 2.49 -0.25
CA LEU A 91 -5.21 3.33 -1.36
C LEU A 91 -5.47 2.59 -2.69
N PRO A 92 -4.64 1.63 -3.13
CA PRO A 92 -4.83 0.95 -4.41
C PRO A 92 -6.18 0.25 -4.53
N MET A 93 -6.72 -0.25 -3.42
CA MET A 93 -8.04 -0.85 -3.34
C MET A 93 -9.12 0.12 -3.83
N TYR A 94 -9.09 1.37 -3.36
CA TYR A 94 -10.03 2.42 -3.74
C TYR A 94 -9.73 2.98 -5.13
N LEU A 95 -8.46 3.30 -5.40
CA LEU A 95 -8.05 3.95 -6.63
C LEU A 95 -8.21 3.03 -7.84
N CYS A 96 -7.79 1.77 -7.76
CA CYS A 96 -7.98 0.83 -8.87
C CYS A 96 -9.45 0.51 -9.13
N ALA A 97 -10.33 0.61 -8.12
CA ALA A 97 -11.77 0.44 -8.30
C ALA A 97 -12.38 1.57 -9.13
N ILE A 98 -11.91 2.81 -8.95
CA ILE A 98 -12.47 3.98 -9.64
C ILE A 98 -11.85 4.22 -11.03
N LEU A 99 -10.59 3.81 -11.28
CA LEU A 99 -9.88 4.04 -12.54
C LEU A 99 -10.69 3.73 -13.82
N PRO A 100 -11.41 2.59 -13.95
CA PRO A 100 -12.17 2.27 -15.15
C PRO A 100 -13.26 3.30 -15.51
N PHE A 101 -13.74 4.06 -14.52
CA PHE A 101 -14.77 5.09 -14.69
C PHE A 101 -14.17 6.48 -14.97
N MET A 102 -12.84 6.62 -14.91
CA MET A 102 -12.11 7.88 -15.05
C MET A 102 -11.51 8.11 -16.43
N LYS A 103 -11.89 7.32 -17.45
CA LYS A 103 -11.27 7.34 -18.80
C LYS A 103 -11.19 8.72 -19.47
N LYS A 104 -12.13 9.63 -19.18
CA LYS A 104 -12.16 11.00 -19.72
C LYS A 104 -11.68 12.06 -18.73
N SER A 105 -11.27 11.66 -17.54
CA SER A 105 -10.86 12.57 -16.47
C SER A 105 -9.41 12.99 -16.66
N ARG A 106 -9.14 14.28 -16.42
CA ARG A 106 -7.78 14.81 -16.33
C ARG A 106 -6.94 14.16 -15.21
N TRP A 107 -7.59 13.47 -14.27
CA TRP A 107 -6.97 12.83 -13.12
C TRP A 107 -6.55 11.38 -13.37
N LEU A 108 -6.94 10.76 -14.49
CA LEU A 108 -6.61 9.36 -14.77
C LEU A 108 -5.11 9.11 -14.73
N ILE A 109 -4.35 9.82 -15.58
CA ILE A 109 -2.89 9.66 -15.68
C ILE A 109 -2.19 10.04 -14.37
N PRO A 110 -2.54 11.15 -13.68
CA PRO A 110 -2.01 11.43 -12.34
C PRO A 110 -2.26 10.33 -11.31
N LEU A 111 -3.44 9.70 -11.30
CA LEU A 111 -3.75 8.60 -10.38
C LEU A 111 -2.97 7.32 -10.73
N GLU A 112 -2.86 6.99 -12.01
CA GLU A 112 -2.02 5.88 -12.46
C GLU A 112 -0.55 6.12 -12.11
N THR A 113 -0.06 7.34 -12.29
CA THR A 113 1.32 7.73 -11.91
C THR A 113 1.50 7.67 -10.39
N PHE A 114 0.52 8.10 -9.61
CA PHE A 114 0.53 7.96 -8.15
C PHE A 114 0.58 6.48 -7.73
N LEU A 115 -0.19 5.60 -8.38
CA LEU A 115 -0.15 4.15 -8.16
C LEU A 115 1.14 3.50 -8.69
N MET A 116 1.80 4.09 -9.67
CA MET A 116 3.12 3.64 -10.12
C MET A 116 4.19 3.95 -9.06
N ASP A 117 4.15 5.15 -8.46
CA ASP A 117 5.22 5.65 -7.61
C ASP A 117 4.97 5.41 -6.11
N PHE A 118 3.92 6.01 -5.55
CA PHE A 118 3.64 5.98 -4.11
C PHE A 118 3.12 4.63 -3.65
N ASN A 119 2.30 3.96 -4.46
CA ASN A 119 1.89 2.60 -4.13
C ASN A 119 3.07 1.61 -4.19
N LEU A 120 4.03 1.78 -5.11
CA LEU A 120 5.21 0.92 -5.11
C LEU A 120 6.03 1.12 -3.85
N LEU A 121 6.20 2.38 -3.44
CA LEU A 121 6.87 2.72 -2.18
C LEU A 121 6.19 2.05 -0.99
N GLY A 122 4.87 2.22 -0.84
CA GLY A 122 4.11 1.64 0.26
C GLY A 122 4.16 0.11 0.27
N GLY A 123 3.97 -0.51 -0.91
CA GLY A 123 4.06 -1.96 -1.11
C GLY A 123 5.42 -2.53 -0.72
N LEU A 124 6.49 -1.88 -1.18
CA LEU A 124 7.86 -2.34 -0.97
C LEU A 124 8.35 -2.10 0.46
N MET A 125 8.08 -0.92 1.05
CA MET A 125 8.58 -0.60 2.40
C MET A 125 7.96 -1.50 3.47
N ALA A 126 6.68 -1.85 3.35
CA ALA A 126 6.06 -2.80 4.27
C ALA A 126 6.69 -4.20 4.18
N LEU A 127 7.09 -4.64 2.99
CA LEU A 127 7.84 -5.89 2.81
C LEU A 127 9.26 -5.82 3.39
N LEU A 128 9.91 -4.66 3.37
CA LEU A 128 11.27 -4.49 3.93
C LEU A 128 11.27 -4.25 5.45
N VAL A 129 10.15 -3.76 6.00
CA VAL A 129 9.94 -3.51 7.43
C VAL A 129 8.67 -4.27 7.86
N PRO A 130 8.77 -5.60 8.05
CA PRO A 130 7.62 -6.50 8.07
C PRO A 130 6.97 -6.64 9.46
N ASP A 131 7.23 -5.70 10.39
CA ASP A 131 6.74 -5.79 11.78
C ASP A 131 5.20 -5.88 11.86
N GLY A 132 4.50 -5.40 10.83
CA GLY A 132 3.03 -5.50 10.71
C GLY A 132 2.53 -6.55 9.71
N LEU A 133 3.40 -7.40 9.14
CA LEU A 133 3.04 -8.43 8.16
C LEU A 133 2.99 -9.85 8.75
N MET A 134 3.75 -10.08 9.84
CA MET A 134 3.84 -11.39 10.48
C MET A 134 2.78 -11.46 11.57
N HIS A 135 1.94 -12.50 11.50
CA HIS A 135 0.88 -12.71 12.46
C HIS A 135 0.93 -14.15 12.98
N PRO A 136 0.41 -14.42 14.20
CA PRO A 136 0.26 -15.78 14.71
C PRO A 136 -0.80 -16.62 13.95
N TYR A 137 -1.43 -16.05 12.92
CA TYR A 137 -2.40 -16.73 12.06
C TYR A 137 -1.89 -16.84 10.62
N ILE A 138 -1.98 -18.05 10.06
CA ILE A 138 -1.55 -18.36 8.68
C ILE A 138 -2.29 -17.46 7.69
N THR A 139 -3.60 -17.33 7.83
CA THR A 139 -4.43 -16.56 6.88
C THR A 139 -4.11 -15.08 6.89
N LEU A 140 -3.84 -14.49 8.06
CA LEU A 140 -3.50 -13.06 8.15
C LEU A 140 -2.10 -12.81 7.59
N THR A 141 -1.14 -13.69 7.87
CA THR A 141 0.21 -13.55 7.30
C THR A 141 0.18 -13.71 5.78
N LEU A 142 -0.52 -14.72 5.25
CA LEU A 142 -0.67 -14.89 3.80
C LEU A 142 -1.41 -13.71 3.17
N HIS A 143 -2.49 -13.23 3.80
CA HIS A 143 -3.18 -12.01 3.37
C HIS A 143 -2.21 -10.84 3.25
N ALA A 144 -1.40 -10.58 4.29
CA ALA A 144 -0.47 -9.47 4.33
C ALA A 144 0.57 -9.55 3.20
N PHE A 145 1.16 -10.72 2.94
CA PHE A 145 2.10 -10.88 1.82
C PHE A 145 1.43 -10.77 0.45
N VAL A 146 0.31 -11.46 0.24
CA VAL A 146 -0.42 -11.42 -1.04
C VAL A 146 -0.87 -10.00 -1.35
N TRP A 147 -1.37 -9.27 -0.36
CA TRP A 147 -1.70 -7.85 -0.46
C TRP A 147 -0.53 -7.08 -1.08
N HIS A 148 0.63 -7.11 -0.43
CA HIS A 148 1.77 -6.31 -0.86
C HIS A 148 2.35 -6.76 -2.21
N PHE A 149 2.28 -8.05 -2.56
CA PHE A 149 2.65 -8.51 -3.90
C PHE A 149 1.69 -8.00 -5.00
N LEU A 150 0.39 -7.95 -4.73
CA LEU A 150 -0.57 -7.33 -5.65
C LEU A 150 -0.27 -5.83 -5.84
N LEU A 151 0.14 -5.14 -4.77
CA LEU A 151 0.54 -3.73 -4.84
C LEU A 151 1.77 -3.53 -5.72
N LEU A 152 2.81 -4.35 -5.55
CA LEU A 152 3.98 -4.33 -6.43
C LEU A 152 3.58 -4.61 -7.88
N PHE A 153 2.76 -5.65 -8.10
CA PHE A 153 2.24 -5.97 -9.43
C PHE A 153 1.54 -4.76 -10.07
N VAL A 154 0.63 -4.09 -9.35
CA VAL A 154 -0.09 -2.91 -9.86
C VAL A 154 0.88 -1.83 -10.32
N SER A 155 1.85 -1.47 -9.48
CA SER A 155 2.81 -0.41 -9.82
C SER A 155 3.68 -0.76 -11.02
N PHE A 156 4.25 -1.96 -11.04
CA PHE A 156 5.04 -2.41 -12.19
C PHE A 156 4.20 -2.56 -13.44
N PHE A 157 2.95 -3.02 -13.32
CA PHE A 157 2.04 -3.20 -14.44
C PHE A 157 1.70 -1.86 -15.10
N ILE A 158 1.39 -0.83 -14.31
CA ILE A 158 1.17 0.54 -14.81
C ILE A 158 2.44 1.08 -15.49
N GLY A 159 3.60 0.93 -14.84
CA GLY A 159 4.87 1.43 -15.35
C GLY A 159 5.29 0.76 -16.66
N PHE A 160 5.22 -0.57 -16.73
CA PHE A 160 5.60 -1.36 -17.91
C PHE A 160 4.61 -1.23 -19.06
N SER A 161 3.31 -1.07 -18.77
CA SER A 161 2.28 -0.82 -19.79
C SER A 161 2.29 0.63 -20.30
N ARG A 162 3.14 1.49 -19.73
CA ARG A 162 3.33 2.90 -20.11
C ARG A 162 2.10 3.79 -19.91
N HIS A 163 1.21 3.42 -18.98
CA HIS A 163 0.05 4.24 -18.62
C HIS A 163 0.43 5.42 -17.71
N GLY A 164 1.40 5.24 -16.81
CA GLY A 164 1.94 6.33 -15.99
C GLY A 164 2.77 7.33 -16.80
N ASP A 165 2.75 8.61 -16.41
CA ASP A 165 3.60 9.66 -16.97
C ASP A 165 4.94 9.67 -16.21
N THR A 166 6.05 9.43 -16.90
CA THR A 166 7.41 9.39 -16.30
C THR A 166 8.17 10.71 -16.44
N SER A 167 7.50 11.80 -16.80
CA SER A 167 8.07 13.14 -16.83
C SER A 167 8.05 13.79 -15.44
N LEU A 168 8.93 14.77 -15.22
CA LEU A 168 8.92 15.55 -13.97
C LEU A 168 7.55 16.22 -13.73
N SER A 169 6.89 16.69 -14.80
CA SER A 169 5.53 17.24 -14.71
C SER A 169 4.52 16.17 -14.27
N GLY A 170 4.65 14.95 -14.78
CA GLY A 170 3.86 13.79 -14.36
C GLY A 170 3.97 13.55 -12.86
N PHE A 171 5.20 13.50 -12.32
CA PHE A 171 5.42 13.37 -10.87
C PHE A 171 4.77 14.50 -10.07
N ILE A 172 4.98 15.76 -10.45
CA ILE A 172 4.41 16.92 -9.74
C ILE A 172 2.88 16.84 -9.68
N LYS A 173 2.22 16.34 -10.73
CA LYS A 173 0.76 16.15 -10.76
C LYS A 173 0.26 15.09 -9.78
N THR A 174 1.12 14.23 -9.24
CA THR A 174 0.77 13.27 -8.18
C THR A 174 0.74 13.90 -6.78
N LEU A 175 1.44 15.02 -6.56
CA LEU A 175 1.54 15.65 -5.24
C LEU A 175 0.19 16.16 -4.70
N PRO A 176 -0.71 16.76 -5.50
CA PRO A 176 -2.04 17.10 -5.03
C PRO A 176 -2.84 15.88 -4.54
N ILE A 177 -2.68 14.72 -5.19
CA ILE A 177 -3.34 13.47 -4.75
C ILE A 177 -2.78 13.05 -3.39
N LEU A 178 -1.45 13.07 -3.22
CA LEU A 178 -0.82 12.80 -1.93
C LEU A 178 -1.33 13.74 -0.84
N LEU A 179 -1.40 15.04 -1.11
CA LEU A 179 -1.86 16.04 -0.13
C LEU A 179 -3.31 15.81 0.28
N ILE A 180 -4.20 15.43 -0.65
CA ILE A 180 -5.58 15.06 -0.34
C ILE A 180 -5.61 13.83 0.58
N CYS A 181 -4.80 12.80 0.28
CA CYS A 181 -4.73 11.60 1.11
C CYS A 181 -4.17 11.90 2.51
N ILE A 182 -3.13 12.72 2.62
CA ILE A 182 -2.55 13.18 3.90
C ILE A 182 -3.58 13.97 4.70
N GLY A 183 -4.30 14.89 4.04
CA GLY A 183 -5.38 15.66 4.66
C GLY A 183 -6.49 14.76 5.21
N ALA A 184 -6.95 13.78 4.42
CA ALA A 184 -7.94 12.80 4.84
C ALA A 184 -7.43 11.92 6.00
N ALA A 185 -6.19 11.42 5.93
CA ALA A 185 -5.59 10.63 7.00
C ALA A 185 -5.46 11.43 8.30
N THR A 186 -5.07 12.70 8.20
CA THR A 186 -4.98 13.63 9.34
C THR A 186 -6.36 13.88 9.94
N LEU A 187 -7.37 14.13 9.10
CA LEU A 187 -8.75 14.31 9.55
C LEU A 187 -9.27 13.06 10.28
N LEU A 188 -9.05 11.87 9.74
CA LEU A 188 -9.41 10.62 10.41
C LEU A 188 -8.71 10.49 11.76
N ASN A 189 -7.40 10.78 11.81
CA ASN A 189 -6.63 10.75 13.05
C ASN A 189 -7.19 11.73 14.10
N VAL A 190 -7.68 12.91 13.69
CA VAL A 190 -8.29 13.90 14.59
C VAL A 190 -9.71 13.54 14.99
N LEU A 191 -10.53 13.01 14.09
CA LEU A 191 -11.91 12.68 14.42
C LEU A 191 -12.02 11.44 15.32
N PHE A 192 -11.11 10.48 15.16
CA PHE A 192 -11.23 9.17 15.80
C PHE A 192 -10.18 8.88 16.88
N HIS A 193 -9.32 9.85 17.26
CA HIS A 193 -8.30 9.62 18.28
C HIS A 193 -8.86 9.19 19.64
N SER A 194 -10.10 9.55 19.96
CA SER A 194 -10.75 9.21 21.23
C SER A 194 -11.33 7.79 21.26
N TYR A 195 -11.46 7.14 20.10
CA TYR A 195 -12.08 5.82 19.98
C TYR A 195 -11.09 4.66 19.95
N GLY A 196 -9.79 4.95 19.88
CA GLY A 196 -8.75 3.93 19.90
C GLY A 196 -7.46 4.40 19.25
N ASP A 197 -6.62 3.43 18.90
CA ASP A 197 -5.24 3.70 18.52
C ASP A 197 -5.03 4.17 17.08
N ILE A 198 -5.93 4.96 16.50
CA ILE A 198 -5.85 5.38 15.10
C ILE A 198 -4.53 6.10 14.73
N ASN A 199 -3.94 5.70 13.61
CA ASN A 199 -2.72 6.29 13.07
C ASN A 199 -2.61 6.11 11.54
N MET A 200 -3.56 6.71 10.83
CA MET A 200 -3.61 6.67 9.38
C MET A 200 -2.38 7.36 8.79
N PHE A 201 -1.79 6.72 7.79
CA PHE A 201 -0.54 7.10 7.14
C PHE A 201 0.67 7.18 8.08
N TYR A 202 0.55 6.71 9.33
CA TYR A 202 1.57 6.85 10.35
C TYR A 202 1.92 8.30 10.72
N ILE A 203 0.99 9.25 10.48
CA ILE A 203 1.17 10.70 10.68
C ILE A 203 0.21 11.30 11.71
N SER A 204 -0.23 10.52 12.70
CA SER A 204 -1.09 11.04 13.77
C SER A 204 -0.42 12.21 14.51
N PRO A 205 -1.15 13.30 14.81
CA PRO A 205 -0.60 14.41 15.60
C PRO A 205 -0.56 14.09 17.11
N TYR A 206 -1.17 12.98 17.54
CA TYR A 206 -1.32 12.64 18.96
C TYR A 206 -0.33 11.59 19.47
N LYS A 207 0.35 10.87 18.58
CA LYS A 207 1.26 9.80 18.97
C LYS A 207 2.49 9.70 18.08
N ILE A 208 3.52 9.08 18.64
CA ILE A 208 4.76 8.77 17.93
C ILE A 208 4.49 7.63 16.95
N THR A 209 5.02 7.76 15.73
CA THR A 209 4.91 6.74 14.70
C THR A 209 5.58 5.42 15.10
N THR A 210 5.05 4.31 14.60
CA THR A 210 5.66 2.98 14.73
C THR A 210 6.77 2.75 13.69
N GLN A 211 6.90 3.63 12.70
CA GLN A 211 7.94 3.51 11.67
C GLN A 211 9.35 3.63 12.31
N PRO A 212 10.22 2.61 12.25
CA PRO A 212 11.38 2.49 13.16
C PRO A 212 12.32 3.70 13.18
N VAL A 213 12.68 4.22 12.00
CA VAL A 213 13.56 5.38 11.86
C VAL A 213 12.88 6.66 12.34
N PHE A 214 11.64 6.90 11.87
CA PHE A 214 10.91 8.13 12.17
C PHE A 214 10.44 8.20 13.62
N SER A 215 10.21 7.06 14.27
CA SER A 215 9.93 6.98 15.71
C SER A 215 11.07 7.58 16.52
N GLN A 216 12.33 7.27 16.16
CA GLN A 216 13.50 7.81 16.84
C GLN A 216 13.68 9.31 16.59
N ILE A 217 13.38 9.77 15.37
CA ILE A 217 13.40 11.19 15.02
C ILE A 217 12.35 11.94 15.85
N MET A 218 11.09 11.48 15.86
CA MET A 218 9.98 12.09 16.60
C MET A 218 10.25 12.17 18.11
N LYS A 219 10.91 11.16 18.70
CA LYS A 219 11.32 11.19 20.11
C LYS A 219 12.29 12.33 20.42
N ARG A 220 13.05 12.82 19.44
CA ARG A 220 14.04 13.91 19.61
C ARG A 220 13.52 15.27 19.17
N THR A 221 12.74 15.33 18.08
CA THR A 221 12.31 16.57 17.45
C THR A 221 10.85 16.92 17.71
N GLY A 222 10.08 16.02 18.33
CA GLY A 222 8.64 16.13 18.47
C GLY A 222 7.87 15.62 17.23
N ILE A 223 6.56 15.42 17.43
CA ILE A 223 5.64 14.78 16.47
C ILE A 223 5.54 15.59 15.17
N TRP A 224 5.35 16.90 15.27
CA TRP A 224 5.14 17.77 14.10
C TRP A 224 6.33 17.77 13.13
N ILE A 225 7.55 17.93 13.66
CA ILE A 225 8.77 17.90 12.85
C ILE A 225 8.99 16.49 12.28
N GLY A 226 8.77 15.44 13.07
CA GLY A 226 8.94 14.08 12.58
C GLY A 226 7.94 13.69 11.49
N ASN A 227 6.67 14.11 11.60
CA ASN A 227 5.66 13.91 10.55
C ASN A 227 6.03 14.65 9.27
N LEU A 228 6.53 15.90 9.37
CA LEU A 228 7.01 16.65 8.21
C LEU A 228 8.16 15.90 7.52
N LEU A 229 9.16 15.46 8.29
CA LEU A 229 10.31 14.70 7.76
C LEU A 229 9.87 13.37 7.13
N TYR A 230 8.89 12.67 7.72
CA TYR A 230 8.33 11.45 7.16
C TYR A 230 7.65 11.69 5.80
N ILE A 231 6.82 12.72 5.69
CA ILE A 231 6.15 13.08 4.43
C ILE A 231 7.20 13.49 3.38
N THR A 232 8.21 14.29 3.76
CA THR A 232 9.30 14.67 2.85
C THR A 232 10.07 13.44 2.37
N ALA A 233 10.41 12.51 3.26
CA ALA A 233 11.09 11.27 2.89
C ALA A 233 10.24 10.42 1.94
N MET A 234 8.93 10.34 2.16
CA MET A 234 7.98 9.66 1.27
C MET A 234 8.00 10.27 -0.14
N CYS A 235 7.97 11.61 -0.25
CA CYS A 235 8.07 12.30 -1.54
C CYS A 235 9.40 12.02 -2.24
N ILE A 236 10.52 12.06 -1.52
CA ILE A 236 11.85 11.78 -2.08
C ILE A 236 11.93 10.34 -2.58
N ALA A 237 11.53 9.37 -1.77
CA ALA A 237 11.59 7.96 -2.14
C ALA A 237 10.68 7.63 -3.34
N SER A 238 9.47 8.19 -3.35
CA SER A 238 8.54 8.10 -4.48
C SER A 238 9.12 8.73 -5.76
N PHE A 239 9.81 9.87 -5.64
CA PHE A 239 10.51 10.48 -6.76
C PHE A 239 11.66 9.61 -7.30
N LEU A 240 12.41 8.93 -6.44
CA LEU A 240 13.45 7.99 -6.88
C LEU A 240 12.86 6.82 -7.69
N ILE A 241 11.73 6.28 -7.24
CA ILE A 241 10.96 5.27 -7.98
C ILE A 241 10.52 5.82 -9.35
N HIS A 242 10.00 7.04 -9.38
CA HIS A 242 9.60 7.69 -10.62
C HIS A 242 10.76 7.80 -11.62
N ARG A 243 11.96 8.18 -11.13
CA ARG A 243 13.19 8.27 -11.93
C ARG A 243 13.66 6.91 -12.43
N MET A 244 13.47 5.84 -11.65
CA MET A 244 13.74 4.47 -12.08
C MET A 244 12.86 4.12 -13.29
N PHE A 245 11.54 4.35 -13.23
CA PHE A 245 10.65 4.09 -14.38
C PHE A 245 10.98 4.95 -15.60
N ALA A 246 11.33 6.22 -15.40
CA ALA A 246 11.79 7.09 -16.50
C ALA A 246 13.03 6.53 -17.20
N THR A 247 13.96 5.94 -16.44
CA THR A 247 15.20 5.34 -16.96
C THR A 247 14.91 4.03 -17.71
N ILE A 248 14.04 3.18 -17.15
CA ILE A 248 13.59 1.93 -17.79
C ILE A 248 12.91 2.24 -19.13
N ARG A 249 12.04 3.26 -19.18
CA ARG A 249 11.32 3.66 -20.39
C ARG A 249 12.28 4.07 -21.51
N ARG A 250 13.24 4.95 -21.20
CA ARG A 250 14.27 5.41 -22.15
C ARG A 250 15.14 4.28 -22.69
N SER A 251 15.42 3.28 -21.86
CA SER A 251 16.27 2.14 -22.26
C SER A 251 15.55 1.17 -23.19
N CYS A 252 14.21 1.12 -23.16
CA CYS A 252 13.40 0.28 -24.05
C CYS A 252 13.02 0.98 -25.36
N GLU A 253 13.34 2.26 -25.52
CA GLU A 253 13.08 3.06 -26.72
C GLU A 253 14.32 3.22 -27.61
N LYS A 254 15.49 2.79 -27.11
CA LYS A 254 16.72 2.61 -27.88
C LYS A 254 16.76 1.19 -28.44
#